data_AF-A0A453C2J3-F1
#
_entry.id   AF-A0A453C2J3-F1
#
_cell.length_a   1.000
_cell.length_b   1.000
_cell.length_c   1.000
_cell.angle_alpha   90.00
_cell.angle_beta   90.00
_cell.angle_gamma   90.00
#
_symmetry.space_group_name_H-M   'P 1'
#
loop_
_entity.id
_entity.type
_entity.pdbx_description
1 polymer ?
#
loop_
_entity_poly.entity_id
_entity_poly.type
_entity_poly.pdbx_seq_one_letter_code
_entity_poly.pdbx_strand_id
1 'polypeptide(L)' 'MDNSMPVVSKMYCTSTPAALMIRRRPMVVNGGGFVVTDFSHNVVFIVDGCGILGSKGELMV' A
#
# COMPACT_ATOMS: atom_id res chain seq x y z
N MET A 1 28.38 0.98 -2.86
CA MET A 1 27.53 1.95 -2.15
C MET A 1 26.20 1.96 -2.85
N ASP A 2 25.15 1.51 -2.18
CA ASP A 2 23.78 1.54 -2.70
C ASP A 2 23.40 3.01 -2.94
N ASN A 3 23.12 3.36 -4.19
CA ASN A 3 22.65 4.68 -4.59
C ASN A 3 21.12 4.76 -4.41
N SER A 4 20.63 4.38 -3.23
CA SER A 4 19.22 4.46 -2.86
C SER A 4 18.87 5.93 -2.64
N MET A 5 18.52 6.61 -3.72
CA MET A 5 17.94 7.95 -3.67
C MET A 5 16.50 7.83 -3.12
N PRO A 6 16.24 8.34 -1.89
CA PRO A 6 14.92 8.22 -1.28
C PRO A 6 13.90 9.05 -2.07
N VAL A 7 12.81 8.41 -2.50
CA VAL A 7 11.73 9.11 -3.23
C VAL A 7 10.74 9.78 -2.27
N VAL A 8 10.33 9.05 -1.22
CA VAL A 8 9.36 9.56 -0.22
C VAL A 8 10.09 10.05 1.03
N SER A 9 10.92 9.20 1.64
CA SER A 9 11.70 9.53 2.84
C SER A 9 12.77 8.48 3.08
N LYS A 10 13.89 8.91 3.69
CA LYS A 10 14.96 7.99 4.15
C LYS A 10 14.47 6.99 5.20
N MET A 11 13.39 7.31 5.92
CA MET A 11 12.82 6.41 6.94
C MET A 11 12.22 5.12 6.35
N TYR A 12 11.91 5.10 5.05
CA TYR A 12 11.39 3.91 4.35
C TYR A 12 12.46 3.17 3.52
N CYS A 13 13.74 3.56 3.65
CA CYS A 13 14.85 2.88 3.00
C CYS A 13 15.42 1.79 3.91
N THR A 14 15.86 0.68 3.32
CA THR A 14 16.57 -0.41 3.99
C THR A 14 17.84 -0.74 3.21
N SER A 15 18.89 -1.13 3.92
CA SER A 15 20.17 -1.55 3.32
C SER A 15 20.14 -3.00 2.80
N THR A 16 19.11 -3.77 3.14
CA THR A 16 18.88 -5.13 2.67
C THR A 16 17.58 -5.21 1.88
N PRO A 17 17.46 -6.14 0.91
CA PRO A 17 16.21 -6.33 0.18
C PRO A 17 15.04 -6.59 1.14
N ALA A 18 14.02 -5.73 1.10
CA ALA A 18 12.77 -5.94 1.81
C ALA A 18 11.76 -6.61 0.89
N ALA A 19 11.12 -7.66 1.40
CA ALA A 19 10.01 -8.32 0.75
C ALA A 19 8.72 -7.96 1.50
N LEU A 20 7.70 -7.53 0.75
CA LEU A 20 6.42 -7.06 1.28
C LEU A 20 5.30 -8.01 0.85
N MET A 21 4.33 -8.22 1.73
CA MET A 21 3.16 -9.06 1.49
C MET A 21 1.89 -8.21 1.46
N ILE A 22 1.03 -8.46 0.47
CA ILE A 22 -0.29 -7.82 0.37
C ILE A 22 -1.32 -8.72 1.04
N ARG A 23 -1.98 -8.19 2.08
CA ARG A 23 -3.14 -8.81 2.71
C ARG A 23 -4.41 -8.05 2.32
N ARG A 24 -5.27 -8.71 1.55
CA ARG A 24 -6.61 -8.20 1.21
C ARG A 24 -7.50 -8.23 2.45
N ARG A 25 -8.30 -7.17 2.67
CA ARG A 25 -9.36 -7.17 3.68
C ARG A 25 -10.62 -7.81 3.06
N PRO A 26 -11.09 -8.98 3.54
CA PRO A 26 -12.33 -9.58 3.04
C PRO A 26 -13.54 -8.71 3.43
N MET A 27 -14.56 -8.66 2.57
CA MET A 27 -15.80 -7.86 2.72
C MET A 27 -15.61 -6.34 2.77
N VAL A 28 -15.38 -5.71 1.62
CA VAL A 28 -15.44 -4.26 1.47
C VAL A 28 -16.57 -3.91 0.51
N VAL A 29 -17.75 -3.69 1.07
CA VAL A 29 -19.00 -3.40 0.33
C VAL A 29 -19.02 -2.00 -0.26
N ASN A 30 -18.28 -1.03 0.30
CA ASN A 30 -18.31 0.39 -0.10
C ASN A 30 -16.91 1.06 -0.09
N GLY A 31 -15.96 0.46 -0.80
CA GLY A 31 -14.60 0.99 -0.93
C GLY A 31 -13.57 -0.06 -0.55
N GLY A 32 -12.74 -0.44 -1.52
CA GLY A 32 -11.72 -1.47 -1.37
C GLY A 32 -10.57 -1.06 -0.44
N GLY A 33 -9.51 -1.84 -0.45
CA GLY A 33 -8.28 -1.51 0.28
C GLY A 33 -7.46 -2.74 0.59
N PHE A 34 -6.20 -2.53 0.95
CA PHE A 34 -5.31 -3.61 1.35
C PHE A 34 -4.32 -3.14 2.39
N VAL A 35 -3.82 -4.10 3.17
CA VAL A 35 -2.78 -3.88 4.15
C VAL A 35 -1.50 -4.47 3.58
N VAL A 36 -0.41 -3.71 3.65
CA VAL A 36 0.92 -4.21 3.31
C VAL A 36 1.65 -4.53 4.59
N THR A 37 2.16 -5.76 4.68
CA THR A 37 2.94 -6.26 5.82
C THR A 37 4.33 -6.71 5.40
N ASP A 38 5.22 -6.87 6.36
CA ASP A 38 6.39 -7.72 6.19
C ASP A 38 6.02 -9.21 6.29
N PHE A 39 7.02 -10.09 6.21
CA PHE A 39 6.85 -11.55 6.36
C PHE A 39 6.64 -12.01 7.81
N SER A 40 6.83 -11.12 8.78
CA SER A 40 6.52 -11.36 10.20
C SER A 40 5.11 -10.85 10.56
N HIS A 41 4.31 -10.49 9.57
CA HIS A 41 2.96 -9.94 9.71
C HIS A 41 2.88 -8.56 10.39
N ASN A 42 3.98 -7.82 10.48
CA ASN A 42 3.96 -6.43 10.95
C ASN A 42 3.42 -5.51 9.84
N VAL A 43 2.54 -4.58 10.20
CA VAL A 43 1.97 -3.62 9.24
C VAL A 43 3.03 -2.58 8.87
N VAL A 44 3.28 -2.43 7.57
CA VAL A 44 4.19 -1.40 7.03
C VAL A 44 3.39 -0.16 6.63
N PHE A 45 2.31 -0.35 5.87
CA PHE A 45 1.36 0.72 5.54
C PHE A 45 0.00 0.14 5.14
N ILE A 46 -1.01 1.01 5.16
CA ILE A 46 -2.38 0.69 4.79
C ILE A 46 -2.75 1.54 3.59
N VAL A 47 -3.35 0.91 2.59
CA VAL A 47 -3.97 1.61 1.47
C VAL A 47 -5.48 1.49 1.64
N ASP A 48 -6.10 2.60 2.02
CA ASP A 48 -7.55 2.71 2.01
C ASP A 48 -7.99 2.96 0.57
N GLY A 49 -8.90 2.12 0.07
CA GLY A 49 -9.55 2.39 -1.21
C GLY A 49 -10.53 3.53 -1.03
N CYS A 50 -10.45 4.50 -1.93
CA CYS A 50 -11.46 5.55 -1.97
C CYS A 50 -12.79 4.90 -2.37
N GLY A 51 -13.72 4.79 -1.42
CA GLY A 51 -15.08 4.31 -1.62
C GLY A 51 -15.98 5.28 -2.39
N ILE A 52 -15.43 5.97 -3.40
CA ILE A 52 -16.28 6.69 -4.34
C ILE A 52 -17.11 5.61 -5.03
N LEU A 53 -18.42 5.80 -5.06
CA LEU A 53 -19.33 5.06 -5.94
C LEU A 53 -18.78 5.16 -7.37
N GLY A 54 -17.91 4.23 -7.76
CA GLY A 54 -17.35 4.16 -9.09
C GLY A 54 -18.40 3.56 -10.01
N SER A 55 -19.39 4.35 -10.39
CA SER A 55 -20.14 4.12 -11.62
C SER A 55 -19.11 3.98 -12.74
N LYS A 56 -19.21 2.93 -13.56
CA LYS A 56 -18.35 2.75 -14.73
C LYS A 56 -18.43 4.02 -15.60
N GLY A 57 -17.39 4.86 -15.59
CA GLY A 57 -17.30 6.07 -16.43
C GLY A 57 -17.01 7.39 -15.71
N GLU A 58 -16.96 7.44 -14.37
CA GLU A 58 -16.60 8.68 -13.67
C GLU A 58 -15.11 8.77 -13.37
N LEU A 59 -14.39 9.57 -14.16
CA LEU A 59 -13.09 10.14 -13.81
C LEU A 59 -13.35 11.41 -13.00
N MET A 60 -12.92 11.49 -11.75
CA MET A 60 -12.88 12.77 -11.03
C MET A 60 -11.62 13.55 -11.46
N VAL A 61 -11.85 14.81 -11.85
CA VAL A 61 -10.84 15.86 -12.12
C VAL A 61 -10.24 16.36 -10.82
#